data_AF-A0A5C6CZR3-F1
#
_entry.id   AF-A0A5C6CZR3-F1
#
_cell.length_a   1.000
_cell.length_b   1.000
_cell.length_c   1.000
_cell.angle_alpha   90.00
_cell.angle_beta   90.00
_cell.angle_gamma   90.00
#
_symmetry.space_group_name_H-M   'P 1'
#
loop_
_entity.id
_entity.type
_entity.pdbx_description
1 polymer ?
#
loop_
_entity_poly.entity_id
_entity_poly.type
_entity_poly.pdbx_seq_one_letter_code
_entity_poly.pdbx_strand_id
1 'polypeptide(L)'
;MSDRYEPPSVLKDVLYGVSPHLQLSIASEFVGTWNQHLKFTGHHRSCLLVPDDRVSLPSARFFWDNSFLFSFDVDDTYQLAIVLNRWLGDNAMPSALRKEFPWLEIGTLADYYEQGRPVEGEFLQSWDEMLNEFYGLPAELVEGHFAVNACRLLTAMRSRGYDRRLRAGQSLWTLILSRSRRHGLREEQQAIAFMFHEEDNGMDVARGTCRDVFQAMHEERDDNIVRMTTVTLNTEIVAMLDQLVCVEID
;
A
#
# COMPACT_ATOMS: atom_id res chain seq x y z
N MET A 1 -2.65 5.85 -37.56
CA MET A 1 -3.86 5.02 -37.46
C MET A 1 -4.17 4.92 -35.99
N SER A 2 -5.34 5.42 -35.56
CA SER A 2 -5.77 5.29 -34.16
C SER A 2 -6.29 3.87 -34.00
N ASP A 3 -5.48 3.00 -33.38
CA ASP A 3 -5.96 1.71 -32.93
C ASP A 3 -7.04 1.96 -31.89
N ARG A 4 -8.26 1.55 -32.21
CA ARG A 4 -9.38 1.65 -31.29
C ARG A 4 -9.14 0.61 -30.21
N TYR A 5 -9.08 1.08 -28.97
CA TYR A 5 -9.12 0.24 -27.78
C TYR A 5 -10.24 -0.82 -27.93
N GLU A 6 -9.87 -2.09 -27.92
CA GLU A 6 -10.85 -3.18 -27.99
C GLU A 6 -11.62 -3.25 -26.66
N PRO A 7 -12.95 -3.43 -26.70
CA PRO A 7 -13.72 -3.53 -25.47
C PRO A 7 -13.22 -4.73 -24.63
N PRO A 8 -13.26 -4.66 -23.29
CA PRO A 8 -12.63 -5.68 -22.45
C PRO A 8 -13.21 -7.09 -22.62
N SER A 9 -14.43 -7.22 -23.15
CA SER A 9 -15.01 -8.51 -23.55
C SER A 9 -14.26 -9.17 -24.70
N VAL A 10 -13.83 -8.40 -25.72
CA VAL A 10 -13.05 -8.93 -26.85
C VAL A 10 -11.67 -9.35 -26.35
N LEU A 11 -11.05 -8.53 -25.51
CA LEU A 11 -9.75 -8.85 -24.91
C LEU A 11 -9.79 -10.16 -24.11
N LYS A 12 -10.87 -10.40 -23.35
CA LYS A 12 -11.09 -11.67 -22.64
C LYS A 12 -11.08 -12.87 -23.59
N ASP A 13 -11.84 -12.78 -24.69
CA ASP A 13 -11.96 -13.87 -25.66
C ASP A 13 -10.64 -14.12 -26.38
N VAL A 14 -9.89 -13.06 -26.71
CA VAL A 14 -8.54 -13.16 -27.28
C VAL A 14 -7.60 -13.86 -26.29
N LEU A 15 -7.59 -13.46 -25.02
CA LEU A 15 -6.74 -14.07 -23.99
C LEU A 15 -7.04 -15.57 -23.82
N TYR A 16 -8.32 -15.97 -23.83
CA TYR A 16 -8.70 -17.38 -23.78
C TYR A 16 -8.39 -18.14 -25.07
N GLY A 17 -8.47 -17.49 -26.23
CA GLY A 17 -8.03 -18.08 -27.48
C GLY A 17 -6.52 -18.36 -27.51
N VAL A 18 -5.72 -17.44 -26.95
CA VAL A 18 -4.26 -17.56 -26.86
C VAL A 18 -3.83 -18.61 -25.84
N SER A 19 -4.51 -18.67 -24.69
CA SER A 19 -4.22 -19.66 -23.64
C SER A 19 -5.53 -20.27 -23.09
N PRO A 20 -6.04 -21.35 -23.70
CA PRO A 20 -7.29 -21.98 -23.30
C PRO A 20 -7.29 -22.52 -21.86
N HIS A 21 -6.12 -22.83 -21.31
CA HIS A 21 -5.97 -23.29 -19.93
C HIS A 21 -6.35 -22.23 -18.89
N LEU A 22 -6.27 -20.94 -19.26
CA LEU A 22 -6.74 -19.84 -18.41
C LEU A 22 -8.23 -19.99 -18.09
N GLN A 23 -9.05 -20.35 -19.08
CA GLN A 23 -10.51 -20.47 -18.92
C GLN A 23 -10.89 -21.55 -17.89
N LEU A 24 -10.06 -22.58 -17.74
CA LEU A 24 -10.32 -23.69 -16.83
C LEU A 24 -9.86 -23.43 -15.39
N SER A 25 -8.91 -22.52 -15.21
CA SER A 25 -8.17 -22.37 -13.95
C SER A 25 -8.40 -21.04 -13.25
N ILE A 26 -9.03 -20.08 -13.95
CA ILE A 26 -9.11 -18.68 -13.53
C ILE A 26 -10.56 -18.21 -13.68
N ALA A 27 -11.08 -17.57 -12.63
CA ALA A 27 -12.35 -16.86 -12.73
C ALA A 27 -12.11 -15.46 -13.31
N SER A 28 -13.06 -14.97 -14.10
CA SER A 28 -13.01 -13.63 -14.67
C SER A 28 -14.34 -12.93 -14.49
N GLU A 29 -14.31 -11.67 -14.06
CA GLU A 29 -15.50 -10.84 -13.86
C GLU A 29 -15.26 -9.40 -14.32
N PHE A 30 -16.35 -8.73 -14.70
CA PHE A 30 -16.33 -7.29 -14.93
C PHE A 30 -16.61 -6.58 -13.59
N VAL A 31 -15.74 -5.64 -13.22
CA VAL A 31 -15.83 -4.90 -11.95
C VAL A 31 -15.97 -3.41 -12.26
N GLY A 32 -16.82 -2.70 -11.49
CA GLY A 32 -17.06 -1.26 -11.62
C GLY A 32 -18.39 -0.92 -12.29
N THR A 33 -18.97 0.21 -11.90
CA THR A 33 -20.30 0.68 -12.38
C THR A 33 -20.22 1.55 -13.63
N TRP A 34 -19.08 2.22 -13.86
CA TRP A 34 -18.92 3.20 -14.95
C TRP A 34 -17.75 2.88 -15.89
N ASN A 35 -16.66 2.35 -15.35
CA ASN A 35 -15.53 1.81 -16.13
C ASN A 35 -15.49 0.30 -15.92
N GLN A 36 -15.81 -0.47 -16.95
CA GLN A 36 -15.77 -1.93 -16.87
C GLN A 36 -14.31 -2.40 -16.83
N HIS A 37 -13.82 -2.69 -15.63
CA HIS A 37 -12.53 -3.34 -15.46
C HIS A 37 -12.69 -4.85 -15.64
N LEU A 38 -11.73 -5.51 -16.28
CA LEU A 38 -11.72 -6.97 -16.34
C LEU A 38 -10.78 -7.49 -15.26
N LYS A 39 -11.32 -8.24 -14.30
CA LYS A 39 -10.54 -8.86 -13.23
C LYS A 39 -10.43 -10.35 -13.49
N PHE A 40 -9.21 -10.86 -13.40
CA PHE A 40 -8.88 -12.28 -13.40
C PHE A 40 -8.44 -12.69 -12.00
N THR A 41 -8.93 -13.81 -11.50
CA THR A 41 -8.63 -14.31 -10.14
C THR A 41 -8.24 -15.79 -10.17
N GLY A 42 -7.19 -16.13 -9.44
CA GLY A 42 -6.72 -17.50 -9.22
C GLY A 42 -6.12 -17.62 -7.83
N HIS A 43 -6.62 -18.54 -7.00
CA HIS A 43 -6.25 -18.67 -5.58
C HIS A 43 -6.19 -17.30 -4.86
N HIS A 44 -5.03 -16.91 -4.32
CA HIS A 44 -4.78 -15.64 -3.64
C HIS A 44 -4.18 -14.58 -4.56
N ARG A 45 -4.25 -14.75 -5.88
CA ARG A 45 -3.66 -13.85 -6.86
C ARG A 45 -4.73 -13.31 -7.80
N SER A 46 -4.51 -12.11 -8.28
CA SER A 46 -5.38 -11.52 -9.29
C SER A 46 -4.62 -10.63 -10.25
N CYS A 47 -5.22 -10.40 -11.41
CA CYS A 47 -4.83 -9.37 -12.35
C CYS A 47 -6.05 -8.50 -12.64
N LEU A 48 -5.89 -7.19 -12.57
CA LEU A 48 -6.91 -6.22 -12.97
C LEU A 48 -6.44 -5.52 -14.24
N LEU A 49 -7.22 -5.65 -15.31
CA LEU A 49 -7.04 -4.86 -16.52
C LEU A 49 -7.84 -3.57 -16.37
N VAL A 50 -7.11 -2.47 -16.31
CA VAL A 50 -7.65 -1.13 -16.14
C VAL A 50 -7.61 -0.44 -17.51
N PRO A 51 -8.76 -0.12 -18.11
CA PRO A 51 -8.80 0.76 -19.28
C PRO A 51 -8.23 2.11 -18.88
N ASP A 52 -7.36 2.68 -19.71
CA ASP A 52 -6.97 4.08 -19.56
C ASP A 52 -8.05 4.96 -20.23
N ASP A 53 -8.49 6.01 -19.54
CA ASP A 53 -9.51 6.94 -20.02
C ASP A 53 -8.96 7.93 -21.06
N ARG A 54 -7.64 7.93 -21.31
CA ARG A 54 -6.95 8.95 -22.13
C ARG A 54 -6.12 8.40 -23.28
N VAL A 55 -6.69 7.51 -24.09
CA VAL A 55 -6.12 7.04 -25.38
C VAL A 55 -4.90 6.11 -25.21
N SER A 56 -4.46 5.83 -23.99
CA SER A 56 -3.37 4.89 -23.71
C SER A 56 -3.81 3.43 -23.82
N LEU A 57 -2.81 2.55 -23.89
CA LEU A 57 -2.99 1.11 -23.78
C LEU A 57 -3.57 0.74 -22.39
N PRO A 58 -4.34 -0.36 -22.28
CA PRO A 58 -4.80 -0.81 -20.97
C PRO A 58 -3.62 -1.15 -20.07
N SER A 59 -3.74 -0.87 -18.78
CA SER A 59 -2.73 -1.25 -17.79
C SER A 59 -3.14 -2.56 -17.11
N ALA A 60 -2.25 -3.55 -17.12
CA ALA A 60 -2.43 -4.79 -16.39
C ALA A 60 -1.76 -4.70 -15.02
N ARG A 61 -2.56 -4.78 -13.95
CA ARG A 61 -2.10 -4.65 -12.56
C ARG A 61 -2.21 -5.98 -11.84
N PHE A 62 -1.11 -6.44 -11.26
CA PHE A 62 -0.98 -7.76 -10.66
C PHE A 62 -0.94 -7.66 -9.13
N PHE A 63 -1.75 -8.48 -8.49
CA PHE A 63 -1.96 -8.45 -7.05
C PHE A 63 -1.77 -9.82 -6.42
N TRP A 64 -1.19 -9.84 -5.23
CA TRP A 64 -1.16 -11.00 -4.35
C TRP A 64 -1.85 -10.63 -3.04
N ASP A 65 -2.89 -11.37 -2.70
CA ASP A 65 -3.73 -11.16 -1.52
C ASP A 65 -4.31 -9.73 -1.49
N ASN A 66 -4.75 -9.21 -2.64
CA ASN A 66 -5.20 -7.82 -2.82
C ASN A 66 -4.12 -6.74 -2.62
N SER A 67 -2.86 -7.08 -2.42
CA SER A 67 -1.75 -6.11 -2.45
C SER A 67 -1.17 -6.00 -3.86
N PHE A 68 -1.00 -4.78 -4.34
CA PHE A 68 -0.41 -4.50 -5.64
C PHE A 68 1.09 -4.84 -5.61
N LEU A 69 1.57 -5.59 -6.58
CA LEU A 69 2.99 -5.96 -6.67
C LEU A 69 3.70 -5.37 -7.89
N PHE A 70 3.04 -5.37 -9.05
CA PHE A 70 3.60 -4.85 -10.29
C PHE A 70 2.51 -4.59 -11.33
N SER A 71 2.86 -3.81 -12.36
CA SER A 71 2.03 -3.58 -13.53
C SER A 71 2.85 -3.36 -14.77
N PHE A 72 2.21 -3.45 -15.92
CA PHE A 72 2.74 -2.98 -17.19
C PHE A 72 1.59 -2.56 -18.11
N ASP A 73 1.91 -1.73 -19.10
CA ASP A 73 0.97 -1.34 -20.15
C ASP A 73 0.92 -2.42 -21.23
N VAL A 74 -0.28 -2.76 -21.67
CA VAL A 74 -0.53 -3.90 -22.56
C VAL A 74 -0.49 -3.42 -24.01
N ASP A 75 0.69 -3.45 -24.62
CA ASP A 75 0.89 -3.27 -26.07
C ASP A 75 0.79 -4.59 -26.85
N ASP A 76 1.04 -5.72 -26.19
CA ASP A 76 1.00 -7.06 -26.75
C ASP A 76 0.12 -8.01 -25.90
N THR A 77 -1.06 -8.33 -26.43
CA THR A 77 -2.01 -9.25 -25.79
C THR A 77 -1.46 -10.67 -25.62
N TYR A 78 -0.54 -11.11 -26.48
CA TYR A 78 0.08 -12.44 -26.35
C TYR A 78 1.03 -12.47 -25.16
N GLN A 79 1.82 -11.42 -24.96
CA GLN A 79 2.66 -11.28 -23.76
C GLN A 79 1.81 -11.22 -22.49
N LEU A 80 0.71 -10.45 -22.51
CA LEU A 80 -0.24 -10.44 -21.39
C LEU A 80 -0.76 -11.85 -21.08
N ALA A 81 -1.19 -12.62 -22.09
CA ALA A 81 -1.68 -13.97 -21.88
C ALA A 81 -0.64 -14.89 -21.24
N ILE A 82 0.63 -14.80 -21.67
CA ILE A 82 1.73 -15.58 -21.09
C ILE A 82 1.94 -15.18 -19.63
N VAL A 83 2.11 -13.89 -19.33
CA VAL A 83 2.36 -13.42 -17.96
C VAL A 83 1.19 -13.77 -17.06
N LEU A 84 -0.05 -13.61 -17.54
CA LEU A 84 -1.26 -13.98 -16.82
C LEU A 84 -1.30 -15.48 -16.50
N ASN A 85 -0.94 -16.34 -17.46
CA ASN A 85 -0.89 -17.79 -17.24
C ASN A 85 0.20 -18.18 -16.23
N ARG A 86 1.40 -17.60 -16.36
CA ARG A 86 2.48 -17.82 -15.38
C ARG A 86 2.05 -17.36 -13.98
N TRP A 87 1.42 -16.19 -13.89
CA TRP A 87 1.01 -15.59 -12.61
C TRP A 87 -0.11 -16.35 -11.91
N LEU A 88 -1.22 -16.59 -12.62
CA LEU A 88 -2.46 -17.13 -12.05
C LEU A 88 -2.62 -18.64 -12.24
N GLY A 89 -2.22 -19.18 -13.39
CA GLY A 89 -2.32 -20.60 -13.70
C GLY A 89 -1.21 -21.41 -13.02
N ASP A 90 0.04 -21.02 -13.26
CA ASP A 90 1.21 -21.76 -12.77
C ASP A 90 1.65 -21.33 -11.35
N ASN A 91 1.05 -20.27 -10.81
CA ASN A 91 1.46 -19.64 -9.55
C ASN A 91 2.97 -19.32 -9.49
N ALA A 92 3.56 -18.91 -10.62
CA ALA A 92 4.98 -18.57 -10.73
C ALA A 92 5.38 -17.49 -9.71
N MET A 93 6.51 -17.69 -9.03
CA MET A 93 6.99 -16.74 -8.04
C MET A 93 7.56 -15.47 -8.69
N PRO A 94 7.50 -14.31 -8.02
CA PRO A 94 8.11 -13.07 -8.51
C PRO A 94 9.54 -13.23 -9.03
N SER A 95 10.39 -13.98 -8.33
CA SER A 95 11.77 -14.25 -8.75
C SER A 95 11.89 -15.03 -10.06
N ALA A 96 10.94 -15.93 -10.34
CA ALA A 96 10.86 -16.65 -11.61
C ALA A 96 10.39 -15.72 -12.73
N LEU A 97 9.37 -14.89 -12.47
CA LEU A 97 8.87 -13.91 -13.42
C LEU A 97 9.95 -12.90 -13.83
N ARG A 98 10.77 -12.40 -12.89
CA ARG A 98 11.90 -11.51 -13.24
C ARG A 98 12.92 -12.15 -14.18
N LYS A 99 13.15 -13.48 -14.06
CA LYS A 99 14.07 -14.20 -14.94
C LYS A 99 13.49 -14.43 -16.32
N GLU A 100 12.21 -14.79 -16.39
CA GLU A 100 11.48 -15.09 -17.63
C GLU A 100 11.11 -13.82 -18.41
N PHE A 101 10.80 -12.73 -17.69
CA PHE A 101 10.37 -11.45 -18.23
C PHE A 101 11.20 -10.32 -17.61
N PRO A 102 12.48 -10.14 -18.02
CA PRO A 102 13.36 -9.12 -17.42
C PRO A 102 12.89 -7.67 -17.59
N TRP A 103 11.92 -7.44 -18.47
CA TRP A 103 11.28 -6.14 -18.70
C TRP A 103 10.18 -5.81 -17.68
N LEU A 104 9.73 -6.78 -16.87
CA LEU A 104 8.77 -6.53 -15.80
C LEU A 104 9.45 -5.83 -14.62
N GLU A 105 8.97 -4.64 -14.29
CA GLU A 105 9.36 -3.92 -13.07
C GLU A 105 8.61 -4.47 -11.86
N ILE A 106 9.14 -5.54 -11.28
CA ILE A 106 8.58 -6.17 -10.08
C ILE A 106 9.27 -5.63 -8.83
N GLY A 107 8.56 -4.81 -8.06
CA GLY A 107 9.05 -4.15 -6.85
C GLY A 107 9.49 -5.09 -5.73
N THR A 108 10.19 -4.56 -4.73
CA THR A 108 10.76 -5.32 -3.60
C THR A 108 9.71 -5.92 -2.67
N LEU A 109 8.49 -5.36 -2.61
CA LEU A 109 7.38 -5.93 -1.85
C LEU A 109 7.11 -7.39 -2.27
N ALA A 110 7.24 -7.70 -3.56
CA ALA A 110 7.01 -9.04 -4.09
C ALA A 110 7.97 -10.08 -3.48
N ASP A 111 9.19 -9.68 -3.09
CA ASP A 111 10.17 -10.57 -2.46
C ASP A 111 9.72 -11.00 -1.06
N TYR A 112 9.10 -10.08 -0.31
CA TYR A 112 8.52 -10.38 1.00
C TYR A 112 7.34 -11.35 0.89
N TYR A 113 6.50 -11.18 -0.13
CA TYR A 113 5.42 -12.12 -0.44
C TYR A 113 5.96 -13.52 -0.76
N GLU A 114 6.96 -13.61 -1.64
CA GLU A 114 7.60 -14.87 -2.01
C GLU A 114 8.23 -15.59 -0.81
N GLN A 115 8.79 -14.82 0.13
CA GLN A 115 9.41 -15.35 1.36
C GLN A 115 8.41 -15.68 2.47
N GLY A 116 7.10 -15.48 2.26
CA GLY A 116 6.08 -15.71 3.28
C GLY A 116 6.05 -14.66 4.39
N ARG A 117 6.54 -13.44 4.12
CA ARG A 117 6.57 -12.30 5.05
C ARG A 117 5.79 -11.07 4.52
N PRO A 118 4.57 -11.22 3.98
CA PRO A 118 3.86 -10.14 3.30
C PRO A 118 3.57 -8.95 4.22
N VAL A 119 3.22 -9.19 5.49
CA VAL A 119 2.92 -8.12 6.45
C VAL A 119 4.15 -7.24 6.71
N GLU A 120 5.31 -7.85 6.94
CA GLU A 120 6.57 -7.11 7.16
C GLU A 120 6.89 -6.24 5.93
N GLY A 121 6.74 -6.78 4.72
CA GLY A 121 6.97 -6.05 3.48
C GLY A 121 6.01 -4.86 3.30
N GLU A 122 4.71 -5.05 3.56
CA GLU A 122 3.72 -3.98 3.46
C GLU A 122 3.96 -2.88 4.51
N PHE A 123 4.39 -3.24 5.71
CA PHE A 123 4.77 -2.26 6.72
C PHE A 123 5.98 -1.47 6.25
N LEU A 124 7.06 -2.11 5.82
CA LEU A 124 8.24 -1.41 5.31
C LEU A 124 7.91 -0.46 4.16
N GLN A 125 7.09 -0.90 3.20
CA GLN A 125 6.64 -0.05 2.10
C GLN A 125 5.86 1.16 2.61
N SER A 126 4.94 0.97 3.56
CA SER A 126 4.17 2.09 4.13
C SER A 126 5.06 3.14 4.82
N TRP A 127 6.18 2.72 5.41
CA TRP A 127 7.16 3.65 5.97
C TRP A 127 7.96 4.39 4.90
N ASP A 128 8.34 3.69 3.82
CA ASP A 128 9.02 4.30 2.68
C ASP A 128 8.11 5.33 1.98
N GLU A 129 6.81 5.04 1.83
CA GLU A 129 5.81 6.00 1.33
C GLU A 129 5.73 7.25 2.22
N MET A 130 5.66 7.09 3.54
CA MET A 130 5.62 8.24 4.46
C MET A 130 6.91 9.07 4.39
N LEU A 131 8.07 8.42 4.32
CA LEU A 131 9.37 9.10 4.31
C LEU A 131 9.72 9.75 2.97
N ASN A 132 9.31 9.18 1.84
CA ASN A 132 9.74 9.63 0.52
C ASN A 132 8.65 10.41 -0.23
N GLU A 133 7.38 10.06 -0.05
CA GLU A 133 6.28 10.61 -0.85
C GLU A 133 5.44 11.62 -0.07
N PHE A 134 5.24 11.41 1.24
CA PHE A 134 4.39 12.28 2.04
C PHE A 134 5.19 13.37 2.79
N TYR A 135 6.03 12.98 3.75
CA TYR A 135 6.84 13.91 4.53
C TYR A 135 8.21 14.21 3.89
N GLY A 136 8.61 13.43 2.88
CA GLY A 136 9.89 13.57 2.16
C GLY A 136 9.89 14.60 1.05
N LEU A 137 8.75 15.23 0.78
CA LEU A 137 8.64 16.23 -0.29
C LEU A 137 9.60 17.41 -0.02
N PRO A 138 10.16 18.03 -1.07
CA PRO A 138 11.03 19.20 -0.96
C PRO A 138 10.42 20.26 -0.03
N ALA A 139 11.27 20.92 0.77
CA ALA A 139 10.85 21.97 1.70
C ALA A 139 10.12 23.15 1.01
N GLU A 140 10.30 23.30 -0.30
CA GLU A 140 9.62 24.30 -1.14
C GLU A 140 8.14 23.94 -1.41
N LEU A 141 7.78 22.65 -1.30
CA LEU A 141 6.42 22.12 -1.49
C LEU A 141 5.71 21.87 -0.15
N VAL A 142 6.46 21.86 0.95
CA VAL A 142 5.94 21.61 2.30
C VAL A 142 6.35 22.77 3.20
N GLU A 143 5.48 23.78 3.29
CA GLU A 143 5.66 24.87 4.24
C GLU A 143 5.49 24.32 5.67
N GLY A 144 6.56 24.33 6.47
CA GLY A 144 6.45 24.14 7.92
C GLY A 144 7.45 23.18 8.55
N HIS A 145 7.62 23.30 9.87
CA HIS A 145 8.51 22.46 10.67
C HIS A 145 8.00 21.02 10.83
N PHE A 146 6.71 20.76 10.56
CA PHE A 146 6.08 19.48 10.85
C PHE A 146 6.65 18.32 10.03
N ALA A 147 6.93 18.49 8.73
CA ALA A 147 7.43 17.39 7.89
C ALA A 147 8.86 16.97 8.27
N VAL A 148 9.71 17.95 8.60
CA VAL A 148 11.05 17.68 9.14
C VAL A 148 10.96 16.93 10.47
N ASN A 149 10.06 17.36 11.35
CA ASN A 149 9.84 16.71 12.64
C ASN A 149 9.28 15.28 12.49
N ALA A 150 8.33 15.06 11.58
CA ALA A 150 7.78 13.74 11.25
C ALA A 150 8.86 12.80 10.70
N CYS A 151 9.65 13.25 9.71
CA CYS A 151 10.77 12.49 9.17
C CYS A 151 11.82 12.15 10.24
N ARG A 152 12.14 13.08 11.14
CA ARG A 152 13.05 12.83 12.27
C ARG A 152 12.51 11.74 13.19
N LEU A 153 11.23 11.82 13.55
CA LEU A 153 10.58 10.84 14.43
C LEU A 153 10.50 9.46 13.75
N LEU A 154 10.05 9.39 12.49
CA LEU A 154 10.01 8.16 11.70
C LEU A 154 11.41 7.52 11.59
N THR A 155 12.45 8.30 11.28
CA THR A 155 13.82 7.79 11.22
C THR A 155 14.27 7.22 12.57
N ALA A 156 13.97 7.90 13.67
CA ALA A 156 14.29 7.41 15.01
C ALA A 156 13.54 6.12 15.35
N MET A 157 12.25 6.00 15.02
CA MET A 157 11.48 4.77 15.25
C MET A 157 11.97 3.62 14.35
N ARG A 158 12.27 3.90 13.09
CA ARG A 158 12.85 2.94 12.13
C ARG A 158 14.20 2.40 12.61
N SER A 159 15.04 3.24 13.21
CA SER A 159 16.31 2.79 13.79
C SER A 159 16.15 1.77 14.93
N ARG A 160 14.94 1.67 15.51
CA ARG A 160 14.57 0.68 16.52
C ARG A 160 13.76 -0.50 15.97
N GLY A 161 13.55 -0.57 14.66
CA GLY A 161 12.87 -1.69 14.00
C GLY A 161 11.34 -1.67 14.07
N TYR A 162 10.72 -0.53 14.42
CA TYR A 162 9.26 -0.41 14.41
C TYR A 162 8.66 -0.48 13.01
N ASP A 163 9.42 -0.16 11.97
CA ASP A 163 9.04 -0.24 10.56
C ASP A 163 8.66 -1.64 10.10
N ARG A 164 9.19 -2.67 10.76
CA ARG A 164 8.85 -4.08 10.49
C ARG A 164 7.62 -4.56 11.25
N ARG A 165 7.16 -3.79 12.24
CA ARG A 165 6.14 -4.22 13.22
C ARG A 165 4.91 -3.34 13.22
N LEU A 166 4.97 -2.12 12.71
CA LEU A 166 3.85 -1.20 12.65
C LEU A 166 3.68 -0.71 11.23
N ARG A 167 2.43 -0.59 10.80
CA ARG A 167 2.10 0.13 9.58
C ARG A 167 2.18 1.63 9.86
N ALA A 168 2.74 2.38 8.92
CA ALA A 168 2.64 3.83 8.91
C ALA A 168 1.54 4.28 7.94
N GLY A 169 0.79 5.31 8.33
CA GLY A 169 -0.21 5.95 7.50
C GLY A 169 -0.36 7.41 7.91
N GLN A 170 -1.25 8.13 7.23
CA GLN A 170 -1.53 9.51 7.54
C GLN A 170 -3.02 9.83 7.47
N SER A 171 -3.40 10.88 8.17
CA SER A 171 -4.66 11.61 7.97
C SER A 171 -4.38 13.11 8.07
N LEU A 172 -4.49 13.82 6.95
CA LEU A 172 -3.99 15.19 6.82
C LEU A 172 -2.52 15.23 7.26
N TRP A 173 -2.14 16.11 8.18
CA TRP A 173 -0.76 16.23 8.65
C TRP A 173 -0.37 15.23 9.76
N THR A 174 -1.32 14.41 10.21
CA THR A 174 -1.13 13.49 11.33
C THR A 174 -0.51 12.19 10.87
N LEU A 175 0.60 11.80 11.49
CA LEU A 175 1.18 10.47 11.31
C LEU A 175 0.42 9.48 12.20
N ILE A 176 -0.04 8.37 11.63
CA ILE A 176 -0.75 7.32 12.37
C ILE A 176 0.03 6.02 12.25
N LEU A 177 0.33 5.40 13.39
CA LEU A 177 0.91 4.06 13.47
C LEU A 177 -0.14 3.08 13.99
N SER A 178 -0.22 1.91 13.38
CA SER A 178 -1.16 0.86 13.78
C SER A 178 -0.64 -0.53 13.47
N ARG A 179 -1.37 -1.55 13.91
CA ARG A 179 -1.17 -2.96 13.52
C ARG A 179 -2.10 -3.42 12.40
N SER A 180 -2.87 -2.51 11.81
CA SER A 180 -3.71 -2.85 10.65
C SER A 180 -2.82 -3.21 9.47
N ARG A 181 -3.06 -4.38 8.85
CA ARG A 181 -2.36 -4.73 7.62
C ARG A 181 -2.77 -3.83 6.46
N ARG A 182 -4.05 -3.49 6.33
CA ARG A 182 -4.63 -2.80 5.16
C ARG A 182 -4.94 -1.33 5.42
N HIS A 183 -5.06 -0.57 4.33
CA HIS A 183 -5.61 0.79 4.39
C HIS A 183 -7.08 0.78 4.86
N GLY A 184 -7.53 1.90 5.42
CA GLY A 184 -8.87 2.03 5.96
C GLY A 184 -8.96 1.49 7.38
N LEU A 185 -8.46 2.28 8.33
CA LEU A 185 -8.51 1.94 9.74
C LEU A 185 -9.98 1.81 10.20
N ARG A 186 -10.31 0.69 10.84
CA ARG A 186 -11.60 0.51 11.50
C ARG A 186 -11.56 1.17 12.86
N GLU A 187 -12.71 1.65 13.32
CA GLU A 187 -12.84 2.46 14.52
C GLU A 187 -12.26 1.78 15.77
N GLU A 188 -12.38 0.47 15.88
CA GLU A 188 -11.95 -0.34 17.02
C GLU A 188 -10.43 -0.66 17.06
N GLN A 189 -9.73 -0.42 15.95
CA GLN A 189 -8.32 -0.84 15.83
C GLN A 189 -7.43 0.04 16.71
N GLN A 190 -6.45 -0.57 17.37
CA GLN A 190 -5.49 0.19 18.17
C GLN A 190 -4.54 0.98 17.27
N ALA A 191 -4.32 2.25 17.62
CA ALA A 191 -3.44 3.15 16.91
C ALA A 191 -2.79 4.17 17.84
N ILE A 192 -1.70 4.76 17.35
CA ILE A 192 -1.06 5.93 17.94
C ILE A 192 -0.97 6.99 16.85
N ALA A 193 -1.42 8.20 17.15
CA ALA A 193 -1.32 9.36 16.27
C ALA A 193 -0.35 10.38 16.81
N PHE A 194 0.42 10.99 15.91
CA PHE A 194 1.36 12.06 16.17
C PHE A 194 0.91 13.30 15.40
N MET A 195 0.50 14.33 16.13
CA MET A 195 0.03 15.60 15.61
C MET A 195 1.12 16.63 15.86
N PHE A 196 1.80 17.03 14.80
CA PHE A 196 2.95 17.93 14.87
C PHE A 196 2.49 19.38 14.90
N HIS A 197 3.06 20.19 15.78
CA HIS A 197 2.73 21.61 15.89
C HIS A 197 3.44 22.39 14.77
N GLU A 198 2.75 23.35 14.15
CA GLU A 198 3.34 24.19 13.08
C GLU A 198 4.22 25.30 13.67
N GLU A 199 3.80 25.87 14.80
CA GLU A 199 4.42 27.06 15.41
C GLU A 199 5.68 26.76 16.21
N ASP A 200 5.85 25.52 16.68
CA ASP A 200 6.98 25.10 17.49
C ASP A 200 7.49 23.70 17.11
N ASN A 201 8.49 23.21 17.85
CA ASN A 201 9.05 21.86 17.64
C ASN A 201 8.33 20.79 18.47
N GLY A 202 7.11 21.06 18.91
CA GLY A 202 6.27 20.19 19.71
C GLY A 202 5.42 19.22 18.89
N MET A 203 4.75 18.33 19.62
CA MET A 203 3.71 17.46 19.09
C MET A 203 2.75 17.04 20.20
N ASP A 204 1.55 16.69 19.79
CA ASP A 204 0.60 15.96 20.61
C ASP A 204 0.58 14.49 20.17
N VAL A 205 0.55 13.58 21.15
CA VAL A 205 0.50 12.14 20.92
C VAL A 205 -0.82 11.61 21.48
N ALA A 206 -1.69 11.10 20.60
CA ALA A 206 -2.92 10.45 20.99
C ALA A 206 -2.76 8.92 20.84
N ARG A 207 -3.35 8.15 21.76
CA ARG A 207 -3.36 6.69 21.71
C ARG A 207 -4.73 6.14 22.05
N GLY A 208 -5.07 4.99 21.50
CA GLY A 208 -6.30 4.28 21.82
C GLY A 208 -6.81 3.52 20.62
N THR A 209 -8.12 3.35 20.53
CA THR A 209 -8.77 2.92 19.29
C THR A 209 -8.64 4.03 18.24
N CYS A 210 -8.83 3.70 16.96
CA CYS A 210 -8.83 4.71 15.90
C CYS A 210 -9.94 5.73 16.12
N ARG A 211 -11.09 5.33 16.68
CA ARG A 211 -12.13 6.27 17.12
C ARG A 211 -11.59 7.27 18.14
N ASP A 212 -10.92 6.81 19.19
CA ASP A 212 -10.37 7.68 20.23
C ASP A 212 -9.34 8.65 19.62
N VAL A 213 -8.46 8.13 18.77
CA VAL A 213 -7.46 8.91 18.04
C VAL A 213 -8.11 9.99 17.16
N PHE A 214 -9.13 9.63 16.38
CA PHE A 214 -9.82 10.60 15.53
C PHE A 214 -10.62 11.62 16.34
N GLN A 215 -11.20 11.23 17.47
CA GLN A 215 -11.88 12.16 18.38
C GLN A 215 -10.87 13.16 18.97
N ALA A 216 -9.73 12.69 19.46
CA ALA A 216 -8.64 13.52 19.98
C ALA A 216 -8.09 14.52 18.94
N MET A 217 -8.14 14.19 17.64
CA MET A 217 -7.76 15.13 16.57
C MET A 217 -8.75 16.29 16.39
N HIS A 218 -10.00 16.16 16.85
CA HIS A 218 -11.04 17.19 16.71
C HIS A 218 -11.30 17.95 18.02
N GLU A 219 -11.02 17.34 19.17
CA GLU A 219 -11.30 17.91 20.49
C GLU A 219 -10.00 18.42 21.14
N GLU A 220 -9.93 19.72 21.48
CA GLU A 220 -8.70 20.36 22.00
C GLU A 220 -8.22 19.81 23.35
N ARG A 221 -9.01 18.97 24.05
CA ARG A 221 -8.66 18.39 25.35
C ARG A 221 -9.32 17.02 25.57
N ASP A 222 -8.55 15.98 25.32
CA ASP A 222 -8.85 14.62 25.75
C ASP A 222 -7.72 14.16 26.70
N ASP A 223 -8.09 13.44 27.77
CA ASP A 223 -7.17 12.80 28.72
C ASP A 223 -6.24 11.77 28.02
N ASN A 224 -6.57 11.39 26.78
CA ASN A 224 -5.78 10.50 25.93
C ASN A 224 -4.65 11.19 25.16
N ILE A 225 -4.51 12.52 25.27
CA ILE A 225 -3.48 13.30 24.57
C ILE A 225 -2.31 13.60 25.51
N VAL A 226 -1.10 13.21 25.08
CA VAL A 226 0.15 13.61 25.72
C VAL A 226 0.79 14.73 24.90
N ARG A 227 0.85 15.93 25.47
CA ARG A 227 1.51 17.08 24.86
C ARG A 227 3.01 17.07 25.11
N MET A 228 3.79 17.18 24.04
CA MET A 228 5.24 17.20 24.07
C MET A 228 5.78 18.49 23.48
N THR A 229 6.74 19.11 24.18
CA THR A 229 7.39 20.35 23.74
C THR A 229 8.50 20.13 22.71
N THR A 230 8.90 18.87 22.50
CA THR A 230 9.91 18.49 21.50
C THR A 230 9.55 17.18 20.82
N VAL A 231 9.69 17.12 19.49
CA VAL A 231 9.52 15.89 18.72
C VAL A 231 10.76 15.01 18.86
N THR A 232 10.71 14.08 19.83
CA THR A 232 11.76 13.11 20.13
C THR A 232 11.17 11.76 20.50
N LEU A 233 11.88 10.67 20.18
CA LEU A 233 11.51 9.33 20.60
C LEU A 233 11.96 9.09 22.06
N ASN A 234 11.17 9.59 23.01
CA ASN A 234 11.45 9.45 24.44
C ASN A 234 10.92 8.13 25.03
N THR A 235 11.16 7.89 26.32
CA THR A 235 10.77 6.65 27.00
C THR A 235 9.26 6.41 27.04
N GLU A 236 8.46 7.48 27.09
CA GLU A 236 7.00 7.39 27.13
C GLU A 236 6.44 6.93 25.77
N ILE A 237 6.88 7.54 24.67
CA ILE A 237 6.48 7.12 23.31
C ILE A 237 6.92 5.68 23.06
N VAL A 238 8.13 5.32 23.48
CA VAL A 238 8.65 3.95 23.32
C VAL A 238 7.75 2.95 24.04
N ALA A 239 7.33 3.24 25.27
CA ALA A 239 6.41 2.38 26.00
C ALA A 239 5.05 2.24 25.27
N MET A 240 4.53 3.33 24.68
CA MET A 240 3.30 3.28 23.88
C MET A 240 3.46 2.41 22.63
N LEU A 241 4.57 2.58 21.89
CA LEU A 241 4.86 1.79 20.69
C LEU A 241 5.05 0.32 21.01
N ASP A 242 5.80 0.00 22.07
CA ASP A 242 6.00 -1.37 22.54
C ASP A 242 4.66 -2.04 22.89
N GLN A 243 3.74 -1.30 23.54
CA GLN A 243 2.38 -1.79 23.81
C GLN A 243 1.61 -2.05 22.52
N LEU A 244 1.61 -1.12 21.57
CA LEU A 244 0.91 -1.27 20.29
C LEU A 244 1.44 -2.46 19.49
N VAL A 245 2.75 -2.67 19.53
CA VAL A 245 3.44 -3.77 18.86
C VAL A 245 3.04 -5.16 19.41
N CYS A 246 2.58 -5.24 20.65
CA CYS A 246 2.05 -6.46 21.26
C CYS A 246 0.60 -6.77 20.84
N VAL A 247 -0.09 -5.85 20.15
CA VAL A 247 -1.43 -6.10 19.60
C VAL A 247 -1.33 -7.02 18.38
N GLU A 248 -2.30 -7.93 18.25
CA GLU A 248 -2.42 -8.81 17.09
C GLU A 248 -2.57 -8.01 15.79
N ILE A 249 -2.13 -8.60 14.68
CA ILE A 249 -2.32 -7.99 13.36
C ILE A 249 -3.75 -8.29 12.93
N ASP A 250 -4.45 -7.23 12.56
CA ASP A 250 -5.76 -7.29 11.92
C ASP A 250 -5.66 -7.42 10.39
#